data_AF-G0N6I8-F1
#
_entry.id   AF-G0N6I8-F1
#
_cell.length_a   1.000
_cell.length_b   1.000
_cell.length_c   1.000
_cell.angle_alpha   90.00
_cell.angle_beta   90.00
_cell.angle_gamma   90.00
#
_symmetry.space_group_name_H-M   'P 1'
#
loop_
_entity.id
_entity.type
_entity.pdbx_description
1 polymer ?
#
loop_
_entity_poly.entity_id
_entity_poly.type
_entity_poly.pdbx_seq_one_letter_code
_entity_poly.pdbx_strand_id
1 'polypeptide(L)'
;MKFFATSLILFSTLVSIRADPQILNLREYLNGTIATVNNVEDGASLYVASNDSPDSLNNIQITTGGNTYRLSDLAAVNPDGKPNKVVINGGLTITTTNPNTVTYALSGCIYITTAAQTNDPAFQVFVITGSHHVDLTGFSTTVVLNTQLKVQTDDADQPQKSTYVQNLVVPDTHISVAFQWGIPAANWKQITNNQFFMNPFSFKTVDNSGNVVNQAYLFDHVEPLQVSLDYWYITSNGSITMDMQNNFVSDHVSTATAVTTTGILVNNNYLFEQHTVNLLSDPTRSRTVGTLLSAYPSSNAVVNFVFNGTDGSFVQTVDNKLNATGEIQTTQLSTSTFTITSTDITAGIFYCQYFALNGALLATTASTAAPSTGNTQNTQTTVNVQGTTGSTVVAGSTLSTVPTVPGTTGSTVVAGSTLSTGSTVNVPGTTGSTVVVGSTGSSAATVTAVPSVSSTMKTTAATTVSAGTGSTNQGTTVSPGTGSTSLISTTTIATTTSSVRSLSVLSSVIISILML
;
A
#
# COMPACT_ATOMS: atom_id res chain seq x y z
N MET A 1 -32.97 -11.94 -75.83
CA MET A 1 -32.63 -12.35 -74.44
C MET A 1 -31.81 -11.25 -73.81
N LYS A 2 -32.27 -10.74 -72.67
CA LYS A 2 -31.66 -9.65 -71.90
C LYS A 2 -30.36 -10.16 -71.25
N PHE A 3 -29.23 -9.51 -71.52
CA PHE A 3 -28.02 -9.70 -70.70
C PHE A 3 -28.14 -8.81 -69.46
N PHE A 4 -28.22 -9.46 -68.30
CA PHE A 4 -28.17 -8.83 -67.00
C PHE A 4 -26.77 -8.23 -66.78
N ALA A 5 -26.71 -6.93 -66.48
CA ALA A 5 -25.53 -6.31 -65.91
C ALA A 5 -25.45 -6.73 -64.44
N THR A 6 -24.52 -7.61 -64.11
CA THR A 6 -24.21 -7.97 -62.72
C THR A 6 -23.35 -6.86 -62.13
N SER A 7 -23.97 -6.01 -61.31
CA SER A 7 -23.29 -4.99 -60.51
C SER A 7 -22.47 -5.69 -59.41
N LEU A 8 -21.15 -5.67 -59.54
CA LEU A 8 -20.22 -6.14 -58.50
C LEU A 8 -20.11 -5.03 -57.44
N ILE A 9 -20.93 -5.10 -56.40
CA ILE A 9 -20.81 -4.25 -55.21
C ILE A 9 -19.61 -4.78 -54.42
N LEU A 10 -18.47 -4.11 -54.58
CA LEU A 10 -17.29 -4.30 -53.75
C LEU A 10 -17.61 -3.74 -52.35
N PHE A 11 -18.09 -4.58 -51.44
CA PHE A 11 -18.12 -4.29 -50.01
C PHE A 11 -16.66 -4.19 -49.56
N SER A 12 -16.09 -2.99 -49.64
CA SER A 12 -14.87 -2.67 -48.90
C SER A 12 -15.24 -2.69 -47.43
N THR A 13 -14.96 -3.80 -46.77
CA THR A 13 -14.84 -3.81 -45.33
C THR A 13 -13.73 -2.81 -44.99
N LEU A 14 -14.13 -1.61 -44.60
CA LEU A 14 -13.25 -0.62 -43.97
C LEU A 14 -12.78 -1.26 -42.66
N VAL A 15 -11.74 -2.09 -42.74
CA VAL A 15 -10.94 -2.44 -41.58
C VAL A 15 -10.31 -1.11 -41.17
N SER A 16 -10.93 -0.44 -40.20
CA SER A 16 -10.30 0.68 -39.52
C SER A 16 -9.11 0.07 -38.77
N ILE A 17 -7.94 0.09 -39.40
CA ILE A 17 -6.69 -0.20 -38.72
C ILE A 17 -6.49 0.98 -37.77
N ARG A 18 -6.93 0.79 -36.52
CA ARG A 18 -6.68 1.76 -35.47
C ARG A 18 -5.21 1.74 -35.13
N ALA A 19 -4.63 2.91 -34.95
CA ALA A 19 -3.35 3.03 -34.27
C ALA A 19 -3.47 2.48 -32.84
N ASP A 20 -2.39 1.90 -32.32
CA ASP A 20 -2.27 1.63 -30.89
C ASP A 20 -1.77 2.88 -30.17
N PRO A 21 -2.22 3.13 -28.92
CA PRO A 21 -1.67 4.21 -28.12
C PRO A 21 -0.20 3.95 -27.77
N GLN A 22 0.60 5.01 -27.63
CA GLN A 22 2.07 4.91 -27.55
C GLN A 22 2.64 5.74 -26.40
N ILE A 23 3.73 5.24 -25.82
CA ILE A 23 4.62 6.00 -24.93
C ILE A 23 5.95 6.19 -25.67
N LEU A 24 6.42 7.42 -25.74
CA LEU A 24 7.68 7.79 -26.38
C LEU A 24 8.62 8.42 -25.35
N ASN A 25 9.78 7.82 -25.11
CA ASN A 25 10.73 8.35 -24.13
C ASN A 25 11.54 9.50 -24.74
N LEU A 26 11.63 10.64 -24.05
CA LEU A 26 12.32 11.81 -24.58
C LEU A 26 13.82 11.56 -24.84
N ARG A 27 14.42 10.66 -24.07
CA ARG A 27 15.83 10.26 -24.21
C ARG A 27 16.18 9.55 -25.52
N GLU A 28 15.20 9.14 -26.30
CA GLU A 28 15.41 8.42 -27.57
C GLU A 28 15.52 9.36 -28.78
N TYR A 29 15.21 10.65 -28.62
CA TYR A 29 15.15 11.62 -29.71
C TYR A 29 16.42 12.47 -29.76
N LEU A 30 17.44 12.01 -30.49
CA LEU A 30 18.77 12.60 -30.52
C LEU A 30 18.89 13.80 -31.47
N ASN A 31 19.89 14.64 -31.22
CA ASN A 31 20.18 15.82 -32.02
C ASN A 31 20.53 15.45 -33.47
N GLY A 32 20.20 16.35 -34.41
CA GLY A 32 20.50 16.18 -35.82
C GLY A 32 19.59 15.20 -36.56
N THR A 33 18.59 14.63 -35.88
CA THR A 33 17.61 13.71 -36.48
C THR A 33 16.21 14.31 -36.42
N ILE A 34 15.47 14.21 -37.52
CA ILE A 34 14.02 14.42 -37.53
C ILE A 34 13.37 13.05 -37.37
N ALA A 35 12.82 12.78 -36.20
CA ALA A 35 12.17 11.50 -35.92
C ALA A 35 10.71 11.56 -36.35
N THR A 36 10.33 10.77 -37.35
CA THR A 36 8.92 10.54 -37.69
C THR A 36 8.35 9.49 -36.75
N VAL A 37 7.24 9.80 -36.09
CA VAL A 37 6.54 8.84 -35.23
C VAL A 37 5.58 8.02 -36.10
N ASN A 38 5.79 6.71 -36.13
CA ASN A 38 4.99 5.80 -36.93
C ASN A 38 3.71 5.38 -36.18
N ASN A 39 2.70 4.94 -36.94
CA ASN A 39 1.44 4.41 -36.40
C ASN A 39 0.70 5.40 -35.47
N VAL A 40 0.68 6.68 -35.85
CA VAL A 40 -0.18 7.69 -35.23
C VAL A 40 -1.34 7.98 -36.18
N GLU A 41 -2.53 8.19 -35.63
CA GLU A 41 -3.72 8.50 -36.41
C GLU A 41 -4.15 9.96 -36.23
N ASP A 42 -4.76 10.54 -37.27
CA ASP A 42 -5.32 11.88 -37.18
C ASP A 42 -6.46 11.91 -36.14
N GLY A 43 -6.48 12.94 -35.30
CA GLY A 43 -7.41 13.07 -34.18
C GLY A 43 -6.91 12.46 -32.86
N ALA A 44 -5.79 11.73 -32.86
CA ALA A 44 -5.09 11.35 -31.64
C ALA A 44 -4.66 12.59 -30.82
N SER A 45 -4.59 12.46 -29.49
CA SER A 45 -4.07 13.52 -28.63
C SER A 45 -2.68 13.14 -28.14
N LEU A 46 -1.83 14.16 -28.05
CA LEU A 46 -0.48 14.07 -27.52
C LEU A 46 -0.41 14.83 -26.19
N TYR A 47 0.15 14.17 -25.17
CA TYR A 47 0.39 14.70 -23.83
C TYR A 47 1.87 14.56 -23.47
N VAL A 48 2.38 15.45 -22.62
CA VAL A 48 3.76 15.42 -22.15
C VAL A 48 3.78 15.25 -20.63
N ALA A 49 4.58 14.30 -20.15
CA ALA A 49 4.83 14.10 -18.72
C ALA A 49 6.33 14.21 -18.45
N SER A 50 6.75 15.28 -17.78
CA SER A 50 8.16 15.52 -17.47
C SER A 50 8.34 16.47 -16.29
N ASN A 51 9.37 16.21 -15.48
CA ASN A 51 9.94 17.15 -14.50
C ASN A 51 11.35 17.63 -14.95
N ASP A 52 11.73 17.37 -16.20
CA ASP A 52 13.01 17.82 -16.77
C ASP A 52 13.04 19.36 -16.87
N SER A 53 14.25 19.93 -16.96
CA SER A 53 14.39 21.39 -16.96
C SER A 53 13.64 22.05 -18.12
N PRO A 54 12.97 23.20 -17.90
CA PRO A 54 12.28 23.93 -18.97
C PRO A 54 13.21 24.30 -20.14
N ASP A 55 14.49 24.55 -19.89
CA ASP A 55 15.47 24.84 -20.93
C ASP A 55 15.73 23.63 -21.84
N SER A 56 15.87 22.44 -21.26
CA SER A 56 15.99 21.19 -22.02
C SER A 56 14.71 20.89 -22.81
N LEU A 57 13.53 21.14 -22.24
CA LEU A 57 12.25 20.90 -22.92
C LEU A 57 11.98 21.94 -24.04
N ASN A 58 12.43 23.18 -23.88
CA ASN A 58 12.32 24.23 -24.90
C ASN A 58 13.08 23.89 -26.19
N ASN A 59 14.14 23.11 -26.07
CA ASN A 59 14.96 22.63 -27.19
C ASN A 59 14.36 21.41 -27.89
N ILE A 60 13.19 20.92 -27.46
CA ILE A 60 12.48 19.82 -28.12
C ILE A 60 11.22 20.39 -28.78
N GLN A 61 11.04 20.06 -30.05
CA GLN A 61 9.91 20.52 -30.84
C GLN A 61 9.13 19.35 -31.40
N ILE A 62 7.81 19.53 -31.41
CA ILE A 62 6.86 18.62 -32.03
C ILE A 62 6.23 19.34 -33.21
N THR A 63 6.19 18.69 -34.39
CA THR A 63 5.49 19.23 -35.56
C THR A 63 4.39 18.29 -36.02
N THR A 64 3.17 18.82 -36.15
CA THR A 64 1.97 18.14 -36.65
C THR A 64 1.03 19.14 -37.34
N GLY A 65 0.42 18.74 -38.45
CA GLY A 65 -0.53 19.57 -39.21
C GLY A 65 0.09 20.85 -39.77
N GLY A 66 1.41 20.85 -40.00
CA GLY A 66 2.17 22.05 -40.39
C GLY A 66 2.46 23.03 -39.24
N ASN A 67 2.03 22.73 -38.01
CA ASN A 67 2.27 23.56 -36.83
C ASN A 67 3.38 22.96 -35.97
N THR A 68 4.20 23.81 -35.37
CA THR A 68 5.29 23.42 -34.48
C THR A 68 5.03 23.92 -33.06
N TYR A 69 5.18 23.02 -32.09
CA TYR A 69 4.98 23.26 -30.67
C TYR A 69 6.26 22.96 -29.91
N ARG A 70 6.58 23.78 -28.89
CA ARG A 70 7.67 23.48 -27.97
C ARG A 70 7.19 22.54 -26.88
N LEU A 71 8.05 21.62 -26.48
CA LEU A 71 7.66 20.63 -25.47
C LEU A 71 7.43 21.25 -24.08
N SER A 72 8.14 22.33 -23.76
CA SER A 72 7.95 23.12 -22.53
C SER A 72 6.53 23.65 -22.37
N ASP A 73 5.88 24.07 -23.46
CA ASP A 73 4.54 24.66 -23.42
C ASP A 73 3.47 23.59 -23.17
N LEU A 74 3.77 22.36 -23.60
CA LEU A 74 2.91 21.19 -23.42
C LEU A 74 3.10 20.49 -22.08
N ALA A 75 4.30 20.59 -21.49
CA ALA A 75 4.61 20.02 -20.19
C ALA A 75 3.98 20.78 -19.02
N ALA A 76 3.42 21.98 -19.26
CA ALA A 76 2.68 22.71 -18.24
C ALA A 76 1.41 21.94 -17.83
N VAL A 77 1.26 21.73 -16.52
CA VAL A 77 0.10 21.06 -15.92
C VAL A 77 -0.78 22.11 -15.23
N ASN A 78 -2.09 22.04 -15.46
CA ASN A 78 -3.03 22.92 -14.80
C ASN A 78 -3.11 22.59 -13.29
N PRO A 79 -3.57 23.53 -12.43
CA PRO A 79 -3.70 23.29 -11.00
C PRO A 79 -4.55 22.06 -10.64
N ASP A 80 -5.50 21.69 -11.49
CA ASP A 80 -6.36 20.52 -11.36
C ASP A 80 -5.67 19.19 -11.77
N GLY A 81 -4.39 19.23 -12.15
CA GLY A 81 -3.63 18.06 -12.60
C GLY A 81 -3.86 17.66 -14.05
N LYS A 82 -4.74 18.36 -14.79
CA LYS A 82 -4.99 18.07 -16.20
C LYS A 82 -3.88 18.67 -17.07
N PRO A 83 -3.22 17.85 -17.92
CA PRO A 83 -2.16 18.32 -18.80
C PRO A 83 -2.71 19.10 -20.00
N ASN A 84 -1.86 19.95 -20.56
CA ASN A 84 -2.06 20.46 -21.91
C ASN A 84 -1.97 19.34 -22.95
N LYS A 85 -2.63 19.52 -24.09
CA LYS A 85 -2.61 18.56 -25.19
C LYS A 85 -2.59 19.21 -26.55
N VAL A 86 -2.05 18.47 -27.52
CA VAL A 86 -2.14 18.80 -28.95
C VAL A 86 -2.85 17.66 -29.68
N VAL A 87 -3.76 18.00 -30.58
CA VAL A 87 -4.38 17.01 -31.47
C VAL A 87 -3.48 16.80 -32.68
N ILE A 88 -3.15 15.55 -32.98
CA ILE A 88 -2.32 15.16 -34.11
C ILE A 88 -3.14 15.25 -35.40
N ASN A 89 -2.55 15.85 -36.43
CA ASN A 89 -3.11 15.94 -37.76
C ASN A 89 -1.98 15.84 -38.81
N GLY A 90 -2.15 15.05 -39.88
CA GLY A 90 -1.15 14.95 -40.94
C GLY A 90 0.21 14.42 -40.47
N GLY A 91 0.20 13.49 -39.49
CA GLY A 91 1.40 12.86 -38.94
C GLY A 91 2.08 13.64 -37.80
N LEU A 92 3.18 13.08 -37.30
CA LEU A 92 3.91 13.59 -36.14
C LEU A 92 5.42 13.46 -36.34
N THR A 93 6.14 14.54 -36.10
CA THR A 93 7.62 14.54 -36.07
C THR A 93 8.14 15.19 -34.79
N ILE A 94 9.28 14.70 -34.31
CA ILE A 94 9.97 15.19 -33.12
C ILE A 94 11.40 15.55 -33.50
N THR A 95 11.86 16.72 -33.07
CA THR A 95 13.24 17.19 -33.25
C THR A 95 13.78 17.72 -31.94
N THR A 96 15.10 17.66 -31.76
CA THR A 96 15.76 18.35 -30.65
C THR A 96 17.04 19.04 -31.08
N THR A 97 17.33 20.16 -30.44
CA THR A 97 18.63 20.85 -30.49
C THR A 97 19.49 20.60 -29.25
N ASN A 98 19.00 19.83 -28.27
CA ASN A 98 19.78 19.46 -27.10
C ASN A 98 21.04 18.69 -27.51
N PRO A 99 22.19 18.89 -26.83
CA PRO A 99 23.30 17.95 -26.95
C PRO A 99 22.86 16.53 -26.55
N ASN A 100 23.38 15.49 -27.21
CA ASN A 100 22.98 14.11 -26.92
C ASN A 100 23.19 13.72 -25.43
N THR A 101 24.23 14.26 -24.79
CA THR A 101 24.47 14.07 -23.35
C THR A 101 23.33 14.60 -22.47
N VAL A 102 22.70 15.70 -22.86
CA VAL A 102 21.51 16.24 -22.18
C VAL A 102 20.30 15.39 -22.51
N THR A 103 20.12 15.00 -23.78
CA THR A 103 18.99 14.15 -24.20
C THR A 103 18.97 12.82 -23.45
N TYR A 104 20.12 12.14 -23.30
CA TYR A 104 20.19 10.87 -22.58
C TYR A 104 19.80 10.96 -21.10
N ALA A 105 19.93 12.14 -20.49
CA ALA A 105 19.57 12.38 -19.10
C ALA A 105 18.07 12.67 -18.90
N LEU A 106 17.29 12.84 -19.98
CA LEU A 106 15.86 13.14 -19.88
C LEU A 106 15.08 11.96 -19.29
N SER A 107 14.15 12.32 -18.41
CA SER A 107 13.29 11.39 -17.67
C SER A 107 11.84 11.37 -18.18
N GLY A 108 11.43 12.42 -18.89
CA GLY A 108 10.09 12.58 -19.39
C GLY A 108 9.71 11.64 -20.54
N CYS A 109 8.40 11.59 -20.79
CA CYS A 109 7.82 10.87 -21.92
C CYS A 109 6.69 11.67 -22.57
N ILE A 110 6.35 11.27 -23.79
CA ILE A 110 5.17 11.69 -24.51
C ILE A 110 4.19 10.52 -24.51
N TYR A 111 2.92 10.78 -24.18
CA TYR A 111 1.83 9.84 -24.33
C TYR A 111 0.95 10.23 -25.52
N ILE A 112 0.73 9.29 -26.43
CA ILE A 112 -0.15 9.45 -27.59
C ILE A 112 -1.35 8.52 -27.43
N THR A 113 -2.55 9.09 -27.45
CA THR A 113 -3.80 8.34 -27.44
C THR A 113 -4.19 7.88 -28.84
N THR A 114 -5.18 7.00 -28.93
CA THR A 114 -5.97 6.87 -30.17
C THR A 114 -6.92 8.07 -30.33
N ALA A 115 -7.38 8.35 -31.54
CA ALA A 115 -8.46 9.31 -31.81
C ALA A 115 -9.75 8.91 -31.11
N ALA A 116 -9.99 7.61 -30.95
CA ALA A 116 -11.15 7.13 -30.21
C ALA A 116 -11.09 7.43 -28.72
N GLN A 117 -9.91 7.30 -28.11
CA GLN A 117 -9.67 7.72 -26.73
C GLN A 117 -9.83 9.24 -26.61
N THR A 118 -9.27 10.01 -27.55
CA THR A 118 -9.43 11.48 -27.58
C THR A 118 -10.89 11.92 -27.57
N ASN A 119 -11.73 11.21 -28.33
CA ASN A 119 -13.14 11.56 -28.54
C ASN A 119 -14.07 10.97 -27.47
N ASP A 120 -13.55 10.17 -26.54
CA ASP A 120 -14.34 9.61 -25.45
C ASP A 120 -14.34 10.56 -24.24
N PRO A 121 -15.49 11.16 -23.86
CA PRO A 121 -15.55 12.06 -22.71
C PRO A 121 -15.26 11.38 -21.37
N ALA A 122 -15.35 10.05 -21.30
CA ALA A 122 -15.00 9.26 -20.13
C ALA A 122 -13.48 8.96 -20.04
N PHE A 123 -12.71 9.30 -21.08
CA PHE A 123 -11.27 9.06 -21.11
C PHE A 123 -10.50 10.31 -20.67
N GLN A 124 -9.70 10.18 -19.62
CA GLN A 124 -8.95 11.28 -19.02
C GLN A 124 -7.46 10.93 -18.91
N VAL A 125 -6.62 11.97 -18.83
CA VAL A 125 -5.18 11.86 -18.61
C VAL A 125 -4.81 12.84 -17.50
N PHE A 126 -4.03 12.38 -16.52
CA PHE A 126 -3.41 13.19 -15.48
C PHE A 126 -1.89 13.06 -15.55
N VAL A 127 -1.19 14.16 -15.28
CA VAL A 127 0.27 14.18 -15.16
C VAL A 127 0.62 14.59 -13.74
N ILE A 128 1.28 13.69 -13.00
CA ILE A 128 1.56 13.89 -11.58
C ILE A 128 2.93 14.57 -11.44
N THR A 129 2.92 15.90 -11.37
CA THR A 129 4.12 16.75 -11.14
C THR A 129 4.21 17.30 -9.71
N GLY A 130 3.12 17.18 -8.96
CA GLY A 130 2.96 17.66 -7.60
C GLY A 130 1.78 16.96 -6.92
N SER A 131 1.04 17.69 -6.09
CA SER A 131 -0.15 17.18 -5.37
C SER A 131 -1.42 17.59 -6.10
N HIS A 132 -2.33 16.63 -6.29
CA HIS A 132 -3.58 16.81 -7.00
C HIS A 132 -4.72 16.11 -6.26
N HIS A 133 -5.87 16.77 -6.17
CA HIS A 133 -7.12 16.12 -5.80
C HIS A 133 -7.81 15.65 -7.08
N VAL A 134 -8.11 14.36 -7.17
CA VAL A 134 -8.70 13.73 -8.34
C VAL A 134 -10.14 13.34 -8.02
N ASP A 135 -11.07 13.85 -8.82
CA ASP A 135 -12.48 13.49 -8.81
C ASP A 135 -12.83 12.82 -10.15
N LEU A 136 -13.08 11.52 -10.10
CA LEU A 136 -13.56 10.76 -11.25
C LEU A 136 -15.07 10.63 -11.14
N THR A 137 -15.78 10.85 -12.24
CA THR A 137 -17.25 10.80 -12.25
C THR A 137 -17.76 9.76 -13.24
N GLY A 138 -18.79 9.02 -12.82
CA GLY A 138 -19.42 7.99 -13.65
C GLY A 138 -18.46 6.90 -14.13
N PHE A 139 -18.72 6.36 -15.32
CA PHE A 139 -17.80 5.43 -15.98
C PHE A 139 -16.59 6.20 -16.49
N SER A 140 -15.39 5.83 -16.05
CA SER A 140 -14.17 6.53 -16.44
C SER A 140 -13.01 5.58 -16.74
N THR A 141 -12.14 5.99 -17.65
CA THR A 141 -10.80 5.43 -17.83
C THR A 141 -9.82 6.58 -17.75
N THR A 142 -8.93 6.54 -16.76
CA THR A 142 -8.03 7.65 -16.47
C THR A 142 -6.59 7.19 -16.50
N VAL A 143 -5.79 7.69 -17.44
CA VAL A 143 -4.35 7.44 -17.49
C VAL A 143 -3.64 8.37 -16.52
N VAL A 144 -2.74 7.80 -15.72
CA VAL A 144 -1.88 8.53 -14.79
C VAL A 144 -0.44 8.41 -15.28
N LEU A 145 0.15 9.55 -15.64
CA LEU A 145 1.53 9.64 -16.08
C LEU A 145 2.39 10.19 -14.94
N ASN A 146 3.27 9.35 -14.39
CA ASN A 146 4.14 9.74 -13.31
C ASN A 146 5.37 10.47 -13.87
N THR A 147 5.79 11.53 -13.19
CA THR A 147 7.03 12.25 -13.52
C THR A 147 8.15 11.88 -12.56
N GLN A 148 9.40 12.15 -12.94
CA GLN A 148 10.57 11.87 -12.10
C GLN A 148 10.41 12.49 -10.72
N LEU A 149 10.67 11.73 -9.66
CA LEU A 149 10.62 12.23 -8.29
C LEU A 149 11.61 13.40 -8.11
N LYS A 150 11.10 14.51 -7.60
CA LYS A 150 11.90 15.73 -7.33
C LYS A 150 12.88 15.55 -6.16
N VAL A 151 12.55 14.68 -5.22
CA VAL A 151 13.36 14.37 -4.05
C VAL A 151 13.90 12.97 -4.19
N GLN A 152 15.22 12.85 -4.12
CA GLN A 152 15.92 11.58 -4.00
C GLN A 152 16.28 11.36 -2.53
N THR A 153 16.18 10.13 -2.08
CA THR A 153 16.48 9.65 -0.74
C THR A 153 17.62 8.65 -0.83
N ASP A 154 18.11 8.19 0.33
CA ASP A 154 19.15 7.17 0.39
C ASP A 154 18.57 5.74 0.35
N ASP A 155 17.24 5.58 0.22
CA ASP A 155 16.62 4.26 0.07
C ASP A 155 17.02 3.62 -1.25
N ALA A 156 17.60 2.42 -1.17
CA ALA A 156 18.15 1.73 -2.32
C ALA A 156 17.08 1.29 -3.34
N ASP A 157 15.86 1.04 -2.88
CA ASP A 157 14.71 0.67 -3.71
C ASP A 157 13.77 1.84 -4.01
N GLN A 158 14.20 3.08 -3.81
CA GLN A 158 13.41 4.21 -4.29
C GLN A 158 13.26 4.16 -5.83
N PRO A 159 12.02 4.17 -6.37
CA PRO A 159 11.80 4.21 -7.81
C PRO A 159 12.12 5.60 -8.38
N GLN A 160 12.44 5.67 -9.67
CA GLN A 160 12.63 6.97 -10.34
C GLN A 160 11.33 7.79 -10.41
N LYS A 161 10.19 7.11 -10.52
CA LYS A 161 8.86 7.69 -10.68
C LYS A 161 7.89 6.97 -9.77
N SER A 162 7.05 7.74 -9.08
CA SER A 162 5.99 7.17 -8.28
C SER A 162 4.85 8.17 -8.07
N THR A 163 3.69 7.62 -7.76
CA THR A 163 2.55 8.39 -7.24
C THR A 163 2.14 7.81 -5.91
N TYR A 164 2.07 8.66 -4.90
CA TYR A 164 1.54 8.33 -3.58
C TYR A 164 0.05 8.69 -3.55
N VAL A 165 -0.81 7.68 -3.52
CA VAL A 165 -2.28 7.82 -3.52
C VAL A 165 -2.79 7.75 -2.09
N GLN A 166 -3.64 8.70 -1.70
CA GLN A 166 -4.24 8.78 -0.37
C GLN A 166 -5.73 9.07 -0.48
N ASN A 167 -6.46 8.86 0.62
CA ASN A 167 -7.86 9.26 0.75
C ASN A 167 -8.74 8.73 -0.39
N LEU A 168 -8.48 7.49 -0.85
CA LEU A 168 -9.32 6.85 -1.85
C LEU A 168 -10.69 6.56 -1.25
N VAL A 169 -11.73 7.22 -1.76
CA VAL A 169 -13.11 7.04 -1.35
C VAL A 169 -13.90 6.35 -2.46
N VAL A 170 -14.44 5.17 -2.12
CA VAL A 170 -15.41 4.45 -2.94
C VAL A 170 -16.73 4.42 -2.15
N PRO A 171 -17.76 5.19 -2.58
CA PRO A 171 -18.88 5.53 -1.70
C PRO A 171 -19.88 4.40 -1.49
N ASP A 172 -19.97 3.42 -2.38
CA ASP A 172 -20.88 2.28 -2.25
C ASP A 172 -20.37 1.01 -2.95
N THR A 173 -20.99 -0.12 -2.62
CA THR A 173 -20.58 -1.47 -3.08
C THR A 173 -20.88 -1.76 -4.56
N HIS A 174 -21.70 -0.95 -5.24
CA HIS A 174 -21.97 -1.06 -6.67
C HIS A 174 -20.97 -0.27 -7.50
N ILE A 175 -20.28 0.68 -6.88
CA ILE A 175 -19.14 1.37 -7.49
C ILE A 175 -17.89 0.51 -7.31
N SER A 176 -17.16 0.31 -8.40
CA SER A 176 -15.86 -0.34 -8.41
C SER A 176 -14.81 0.60 -8.97
N VAL A 177 -13.62 0.50 -8.38
CA VAL A 177 -12.38 1.06 -8.90
C VAL A 177 -11.39 -0.07 -9.08
N ALA A 178 -10.66 -0.02 -10.18
CA ALA A 178 -9.54 -0.90 -10.42
C ALA A 178 -8.35 -0.09 -10.93
N PHE A 179 -7.14 -0.47 -10.49
CA PHE A 179 -5.90 0.08 -11.01
C PHE A 179 -5.24 -0.94 -11.92
N GLN A 180 -4.69 -0.45 -13.03
CA GLN A 180 -4.10 -1.25 -14.08
C GLN A 180 -2.69 -0.78 -14.42
N TRP A 181 -1.76 -1.71 -14.63
CA TRP A 181 -0.41 -1.36 -15.07
C TRP A 181 -0.37 -1.11 -16.59
N GLY A 182 0.52 -0.23 -17.04
CA GLY A 182 0.67 0.10 -18.45
C GLY A 182 -0.28 1.20 -18.90
N ILE A 183 -0.65 1.19 -20.18
CA ILE A 183 -1.61 2.13 -20.77
C ILE A 183 -2.81 1.38 -21.36
N PRO A 184 -4.01 1.99 -21.41
CA PRO A 184 -5.18 1.36 -22.00
C PRO A 184 -4.95 1.09 -23.49
N ALA A 185 -5.08 -0.17 -23.93
CA ALA A 185 -4.95 -0.57 -25.34
C ALA A 185 -6.02 0.08 -26.23
N ALA A 186 -5.91 -0.02 -27.56
CA ALA A 186 -6.89 0.56 -28.50
C ALA A 186 -8.34 0.03 -28.32
N ASN A 187 -8.51 -1.10 -27.64
CA ASN A 187 -9.79 -1.74 -27.27
C ASN A 187 -10.06 -1.69 -25.75
N TRP A 188 -9.56 -0.69 -25.02
CA TRP A 188 -9.59 -0.54 -23.54
C TRP A 188 -10.93 -0.77 -22.82
N LYS A 189 -12.06 -0.76 -23.54
CA LYS A 189 -13.38 -1.09 -22.99
C LYS A 189 -13.63 -2.59 -22.83
N GLN A 190 -12.72 -3.44 -23.31
CA GLN A 190 -12.77 -4.89 -23.15
C GLN A 190 -11.95 -5.32 -21.92
N ILE A 191 -12.21 -6.54 -21.42
CA ILE A 191 -11.58 -7.08 -20.21
C ILE A 191 -10.05 -7.01 -20.32
N THR A 192 -9.42 -6.50 -19.26
CA THR A 192 -7.98 -6.32 -19.18
C THR A 192 -7.37 -7.26 -18.13
N ASN A 193 -6.28 -7.95 -18.48
CA ASN A 193 -5.56 -8.87 -17.59
C ASN A 193 -4.45 -8.18 -16.79
N ASN A 194 -4.44 -6.85 -16.78
CA ASN A 194 -3.38 -6.02 -16.21
C ASN A 194 -3.80 -5.30 -14.91
N GLN A 195 -4.75 -5.86 -14.19
CA GLN A 195 -5.27 -5.29 -12.97
C GLN A 195 -4.41 -5.68 -11.76
N PHE A 196 -4.02 -4.70 -10.93
CA PHE A 196 -3.26 -4.94 -9.70
C PHE A 196 -3.94 -4.44 -8.42
N PHE A 197 -5.04 -3.71 -8.54
CA PHE A 197 -5.86 -3.29 -7.41
C PHE A 197 -7.34 -3.36 -7.77
N MET A 198 -8.19 -3.74 -6.83
CA MET A 198 -9.64 -3.56 -6.87
C MET A 198 -10.20 -3.13 -5.51
N ASN A 199 -11.21 -2.28 -5.57
CA ASN A 199 -12.14 -2.07 -4.48
C ASN A 199 -13.55 -1.82 -5.07
N PRO A 200 -14.59 -2.63 -4.76
CA PRO A 200 -14.61 -3.82 -3.92
C PRO A 200 -13.67 -4.94 -4.39
N PHE A 201 -13.06 -5.64 -3.43
CA PHE A 201 -12.23 -6.80 -3.70
C PHE A 201 -13.11 -8.04 -3.89
N SER A 202 -12.96 -8.70 -5.04
CA SER A 202 -13.77 -9.87 -5.41
C SER A 202 -12.95 -11.16 -5.30
N PHE A 203 -13.41 -12.12 -4.49
CA PHE A 203 -12.73 -13.39 -4.27
C PHE A 203 -13.72 -14.55 -4.10
N LYS A 204 -13.23 -15.78 -4.27
CA LYS A 204 -14.04 -16.99 -4.08
C LYS A 204 -13.96 -17.44 -2.63
N THR A 205 -15.12 -17.72 -2.04
CA THR A 205 -15.26 -18.34 -0.71
C THR A 205 -16.17 -19.56 -0.80
N VAL A 206 -16.32 -20.30 0.29
CA VAL A 206 -17.21 -21.45 0.40
C VAL A 206 -18.35 -21.10 1.36
N ASP A 207 -19.60 -21.29 0.92
CA ASP A 207 -20.77 -21.06 1.77
C ASP A 207 -20.95 -22.17 2.82
N ASN A 208 -21.91 -22.01 3.74
CA ASN A 208 -22.21 -23.00 4.78
C ASN A 208 -22.67 -24.37 4.23
N SER A 209 -23.02 -24.44 2.95
CA SER A 209 -23.44 -25.68 2.26
C SER A 209 -22.30 -26.32 1.47
N GLY A 210 -21.09 -25.75 1.52
CA GLY A 210 -19.92 -26.25 0.79
C GLY A 210 -19.83 -25.76 -0.67
N ASN A 211 -20.69 -24.84 -1.11
CA ASN A 211 -20.65 -24.32 -2.48
C ASN A 211 -19.66 -23.17 -2.60
N VAL A 212 -18.90 -23.15 -3.70
CA VAL A 212 -18.05 -22.01 -4.04
C VAL A 212 -18.94 -20.83 -4.47
N VAL A 213 -18.79 -19.70 -3.78
CA VAL A 213 -19.51 -18.45 -4.07
C VAL A 213 -18.52 -17.31 -4.29
N ASN A 214 -18.84 -16.39 -5.20
CA ASN A 214 -18.09 -15.15 -5.35
C ASN A 214 -18.55 -14.15 -4.29
N GLN A 215 -17.60 -13.66 -3.50
CA GLN A 215 -17.81 -12.63 -2.51
C GLN A 215 -17.12 -11.34 -2.99
N ALA A 216 -17.81 -10.21 -2.86
CA ALA A 216 -17.22 -8.88 -3.04
C ALA A 216 -17.21 -8.18 -1.69
N TYR A 217 -16.06 -7.59 -1.32
CA TYR A 217 -15.92 -6.81 -0.10
C TYR A 217 -15.43 -5.41 -0.41
N LEU A 218 -16.22 -4.40 -0.04
CA LEU A 218 -15.82 -3.01 -0.11
C LEU A 218 -14.98 -2.68 1.12
N PHE A 219 -13.71 -2.36 0.91
CA PHE A 219 -12.86 -1.79 1.95
C PHE A 219 -13.19 -0.31 2.08
N ASP A 220 -13.78 0.07 3.21
CA ASP A 220 -13.95 1.46 3.62
C ASP A 220 -12.62 2.10 4.01
N HIS A 221 -11.69 1.27 4.49
CA HIS A 221 -10.33 1.67 4.79
C HIS A 221 -9.32 1.09 3.79
N VAL A 222 -8.71 1.98 3.00
CA VAL A 222 -7.61 1.69 2.07
C VAL A 222 -6.38 2.41 2.59
N GLU A 223 -5.29 1.69 2.86
CA GLU A 223 -4.02 2.31 3.26
C GLU A 223 -3.50 3.21 2.12
N PRO A 224 -2.65 4.21 2.41
CA PRO A 224 -1.95 4.93 1.34
C PRO A 224 -1.22 3.99 0.39
N LEU A 225 -1.32 4.25 -0.92
CA LEU A 225 -0.84 3.35 -1.97
C LEU A 225 0.35 3.99 -2.68
N GLN A 226 1.52 3.36 -2.61
CA GLN A 226 2.71 3.77 -3.36
C GLN A 226 2.73 3.08 -4.74
N VAL A 227 2.32 3.80 -5.79
CA VAL A 227 2.26 3.27 -7.16
C VAL A 227 3.55 3.61 -7.91
N SER A 228 4.55 2.74 -7.76
CA SER A 228 5.91 2.87 -8.32
C SER A 228 6.02 2.45 -9.79
N LEU A 229 5.20 3.08 -10.64
CA LEU A 229 5.16 2.85 -12.09
C LEU A 229 5.47 4.13 -12.86
N ASP A 230 6.00 4.01 -14.07
CA ASP A 230 6.17 5.16 -14.97
C ASP A 230 4.82 5.72 -15.42
N TYR A 231 3.88 4.82 -15.68
CA TYR A 231 2.52 5.10 -16.09
C TYR A 231 1.62 3.92 -15.74
N TRP A 232 0.36 4.23 -15.46
CA TRP A 232 -0.68 3.29 -15.08
C TRP A 232 -2.03 3.92 -15.40
N TYR A 233 -3.13 3.19 -15.21
CA TYR A 233 -4.45 3.77 -15.39
C TYR A 233 -5.45 3.22 -14.40
N ILE A 234 -6.58 3.91 -14.33
CA ILE A 234 -7.70 3.64 -13.45
C ILE A 234 -8.91 3.40 -14.30
N THR A 235 -9.71 2.39 -13.94
CA THR A 235 -11.08 2.26 -14.43
C THR A 235 -12.04 2.36 -13.26
N SER A 236 -13.10 3.15 -13.41
CA SER A 236 -14.23 3.17 -12.48
C SER A 236 -15.55 3.03 -13.22
N ASN A 237 -16.56 2.46 -12.57
CA ASN A 237 -17.94 2.45 -13.06
C ASN A 237 -18.84 3.51 -12.36
N GLY A 238 -18.26 4.30 -11.47
CA GLY A 238 -18.94 5.32 -10.70
C GLY A 238 -17.96 6.35 -10.15
N SER A 239 -18.49 7.29 -9.37
CA SER A 239 -17.72 8.41 -8.87
C SER A 239 -16.81 8.00 -7.71
N ILE A 240 -15.53 8.39 -7.79
CA ILE A 240 -14.53 8.16 -6.74
C ILE A 240 -13.66 9.40 -6.58
N THR A 241 -13.13 9.58 -5.37
CA THR A 241 -12.17 10.64 -5.10
C THR A 241 -10.89 10.08 -4.49
N MET A 242 -9.76 10.75 -4.74
CA MET A 242 -8.47 10.42 -4.14
C MET A 242 -7.51 11.61 -4.26
N ASP A 243 -6.49 11.64 -3.41
CA ASP A 243 -5.37 12.55 -3.53
C ASP A 243 -4.18 11.82 -4.14
N MET A 244 -3.53 12.41 -5.14
CA MET A 244 -2.35 11.86 -5.81
C MET A 244 -1.18 12.82 -5.69
N GLN A 245 -0.01 12.32 -5.31
CA GLN A 245 1.17 13.15 -5.12
C GLN A 245 2.42 12.56 -5.78
N ASN A 246 3.22 13.40 -6.43
CA ASN A 246 4.57 13.04 -6.86
C ASN A 246 5.50 12.95 -5.64
N ASN A 247 5.41 11.85 -4.92
CA ASN A 247 6.17 11.62 -3.70
C ASN A 247 6.51 10.14 -3.55
N PHE A 248 7.59 9.88 -2.80
CA PHE A 248 7.95 8.56 -2.34
C PHE A 248 7.96 8.55 -0.82
N VAL A 249 7.25 7.57 -0.25
CA VAL A 249 7.22 7.29 1.17
C VAL A 249 7.74 5.88 1.34
N SER A 250 8.89 5.76 2.00
CA SER A 250 9.49 4.47 2.34
C SER A 250 8.50 3.59 3.09
N ASP A 251 8.34 2.35 2.64
CA ASP A 251 7.41 1.38 3.19
C ASP A 251 8.09 0.03 3.52
N HIS A 252 9.42 0.03 3.73
CA HIS A 252 10.17 -1.15 4.20
C HIS A 252 9.55 -1.75 5.48
N VAL A 253 9.14 -0.89 6.41
CA VAL A 253 8.35 -1.28 7.58
C VAL A 253 7.22 -0.28 7.76
N SER A 254 6.00 -0.74 7.57
CA SER A 254 4.77 0.04 7.77
C SER A 254 3.85 -0.63 8.78
N THR A 255 2.85 0.12 9.27
CA THR A 255 1.81 -0.41 10.14
C THR A 255 0.46 -0.01 9.57
N ALA A 256 -0.39 -1.00 9.33
CA ALA A 256 -1.76 -0.78 8.91
C ALA A 256 -2.50 0.09 9.94
N THR A 257 -3.41 0.94 9.47
CA THR A 257 -4.13 1.86 10.34
C THR A 257 -5.55 1.38 10.69
N ALA A 258 -5.98 0.25 10.12
CA ALA A 258 -7.20 -0.46 10.51
C ALA A 258 -7.03 -1.98 10.59
N VAL A 259 -7.94 -2.64 11.33
CA VAL A 259 -7.97 -4.12 11.48
C VAL A 259 -8.48 -4.81 10.21
N THR A 260 -9.47 -4.20 9.55
CA THR A 260 -9.91 -4.54 8.20
C THR A 260 -9.32 -3.51 7.26
N THR A 261 -8.47 -3.93 6.34
CA THR A 261 -7.67 -3.02 5.51
C THR A 261 -7.22 -3.69 4.21
N THR A 262 -6.90 -2.87 3.21
CA THR A 262 -6.21 -3.28 2.00
C THR A 262 -5.15 -2.25 1.60
N GLY A 263 -4.06 -2.72 1.01
CA GLY A 263 -3.00 -1.88 0.47
C GLY A 263 -2.31 -2.56 -0.70
N ILE A 264 -1.29 -1.92 -1.26
CA ILE A 264 -0.47 -2.48 -2.35
C ILE A 264 1.01 -2.41 -2.02
N LEU A 265 1.77 -3.30 -2.65
CA LEU A 265 3.22 -3.23 -2.81
C LEU A 265 3.54 -3.50 -4.28
N VAL A 266 4.30 -2.60 -4.92
CA VAL A 266 4.57 -2.61 -6.36
C VAL A 266 6.06 -2.46 -6.63
N ASN A 267 6.69 -3.46 -7.25
CA ASN A 267 8.04 -3.35 -7.79
C ASN A 267 8.01 -3.43 -9.32
N ASN A 268 8.63 -2.45 -9.98
CA ASN A 268 8.67 -2.33 -11.43
C ASN A 268 10.09 -2.54 -11.96
N ASN A 269 10.73 -3.61 -11.50
CA ASN A 269 12.08 -4.01 -11.91
C ASN A 269 13.17 -2.98 -11.54
N TYR A 270 13.02 -2.32 -10.39
CA TYR A 270 14.10 -1.58 -9.73
C TYR A 270 14.71 -2.46 -8.61
N LEU A 271 15.72 -1.93 -7.91
CA LEU A 271 16.29 -2.62 -6.75
C LEU A 271 15.19 -2.88 -5.72
N PHE A 272 15.27 -3.96 -4.98
CA PHE A 272 14.24 -4.36 -4.04
C PHE A 272 14.85 -4.77 -2.70
N GLU A 273 14.38 -4.16 -1.63
CA GLU A 273 14.63 -4.62 -0.28
C GLU A 273 13.37 -5.22 0.34
N GLN A 274 13.48 -5.84 1.52
CA GLN A 274 12.33 -6.45 2.16
C GLN A 274 11.32 -5.39 2.62
N HIS A 275 10.03 -5.64 2.36
CA HIS A 275 8.93 -4.82 2.89
C HIS A 275 8.11 -5.64 3.88
N THR A 276 7.72 -5.03 5.00
CA THR A 276 6.90 -5.63 6.05
C THR A 276 5.79 -4.69 6.47
N VAL A 277 4.55 -5.15 6.36
CA VAL A 277 3.37 -4.47 6.87
C VAL A 277 2.96 -5.15 8.18
N ASN A 278 3.00 -4.40 9.29
CA ASN A 278 2.42 -4.83 10.55
C ASN A 278 0.90 -4.67 10.48
N LEU A 279 0.18 -5.77 10.62
CA LEU A 279 -1.27 -5.81 10.50
C LEU A 279 -1.91 -5.77 11.88
N LEU A 280 -2.76 -4.78 12.13
CA LEU A 280 -3.54 -4.71 13.37
C LEU A 280 -4.43 -5.95 13.50
N SER A 281 -4.55 -6.50 14.70
CA SER A 281 -5.34 -7.70 14.97
C SER A 281 -6.53 -7.39 15.89
N ASP A 282 -7.61 -8.15 15.71
CA ASP A 282 -8.74 -8.20 16.63
C ASP A 282 -8.91 -9.66 17.09
N PRO A 283 -8.47 -10.01 18.31
CA PRO A 283 -8.51 -11.39 18.79
C PRO A 283 -9.93 -11.90 19.04
N THR A 284 -10.95 -11.04 18.96
CA THR A 284 -12.35 -11.42 19.17
C THR A 284 -13.04 -11.88 17.89
N ARG A 285 -12.40 -11.76 16.72
CA ARG A 285 -13.00 -12.04 15.41
C ARG A 285 -12.13 -12.98 14.59
N SER A 286 -12.77 -13.77 13.73
CA SER A 286 -12.06 -14.52 12.71
C SER A 286 -11.42 -13.56 11.71
N ARG A 287 -10.35 -13.98 11.03
CA ARG A 287 -9.63 -13.16 10.06
C ARG A 287 -9.38 -13.94 8.78
N THR A 288 -9.73 -13.32 7.65
CA THR A 288 -9.35 -13.77 6.31
C THR A 288 -8.29 -12.82 5.78
N VAL A 289 -7.22 -13.36 5.22
CA VAL A 289 -6.18 -12.59 4.53
C VAL A 289 -5.99 -13.11 3.13
N GLY A 290 -5.41 -12.29 2.27
CA GLY A 290 -5.13 -12.72 0.92
C GLY A 290 -4.43 -11.68 0.07
N THR A 291 -4.19 -12.08 -1.17
CA THR A 291 -3.50 -11.30 -2.19
C THR A 291 -4.29 -11.32 -3.50
N LEU A 292 -4.19 -10.24 -4.27
CA LEU A 292 -4.25 -10.25 -5.73
C LEU A 292 -2.81 -10.04 -6.23
N LEU A 293 -2.26 -11.03 -6.92
CA LEU A 293 -0.86 -11.08 -7.31
C LEU A 293 -0.66 -11.20 -8.82
N SER A 294 0.18 -10.32 -9.35
CA SER A 294 0.84 -10.52 -10.65
C SER A 294 2.34 -10.37 -10.44
N ALA A 295 3.12 -11.39 -10.79
CA ALA A 295 4.55 -11.41 -10.50
C ALA A 295 5.33 -12.12 -11.62
N TYR A 296 6.41 -11.47 -12.03
CA TYR A 296 7.36 -11.88 -13.08
C TYR A 296 8.79 -11.69 -12.55
N PRO A 297 9.28 -12.60 -11.70
CA PRO A 297 10.61 -12.48 -11.11
C PRO A 297 11.74 -12.53 -12.14
N SER A 298 12.84 -11.86 -11.82
CA SER A 298 14.09 -11.96 -12.59
C SER A 298 14.66 -13.38 -12.56
N SER A 299 15.57 -13.70 -13.48
CA SER A 299 16.04 -15.08 -13.67
C SER A 299 16.64 -15.76 -12.43
N ASN A 300 17.17 -15.00 -11.48
CA ASN A 300 17.77 -15.51 -10.24
C ASN A 300 16.93 -15.22 -8.99
N ALA A 301 15.79 -14.55 -9.15
CA ALA A 301 14.96 -14.11 -8.03
C ALA A 301 13.87 -15.14 -7.72
N VAL A 302 13.71 -15.44 -6.44
CA VAL A 302 12.53 -16.08 -5.87
C VAL A 302 11.90 -15.07 -4.91
N VAL A 303 10.64 -14.71 -5.17
CA VAL A 303 9.90 -13.72 -4.38
C VAL A 303 8.87 -14.46 -3.52
N ASN A 304 8.89 -14.19 -2.21
CA ASN A 304 7.95 -14.78 -1.26
C ASN A 304 7.03 -13.69 -0.69
N PHE A 305 5.73 -13.96 -0.70
CA PHE A 305 4.67 -13.15 -0.11
C PHE A 305 4.14 -13.93 1.09
N VAL A 306 4.40 -13.44 2.30
CA VAL A 306 4.23 -14.21 3.52
C VAL A 306 3.36 -13.48 4.51
N PHE A 307 2.23 -14.07 4.89
CA PHE A 307 1.49 -13.68 6.08
C PHE A 307 1.95 -14.55 7.26
N ASN A 308 2.39 -13.91 8.35
CA ASN A 308 2.83 -14.61 9.56
C ASN A 308 1.86 -14.33 10.73
N GLY A 309 1.25 -15.40 11.23
CA GLY A 309 0.35 -15.37 12.39
C GLY A 309 0.85 -16.23 13.54
N THR A 310 0.12 -16.17 14.66
CA THR A 310 0.37 -17.03 15.82
C THR A 310 0.11 -18.50 15.52
N ASP A 311 -0.81 -18.77 14.61
CA ASP A 311 -1.34 -20.12 14.32
C ASP A 311 -0.71 -20.74 13.06
N GLY A 312 0.29 -20.07 12.47
CA GLY A 312 1.00 -20.52 11.28
C GLY A 312 1.31 -19.40 10.29
N SER A 313 1.78 -19.79 9.11
CA SER A 313 2.11 -18.87 8.02
C SER A 313 1.38 -19.26 6.75
N PHE A 314 0.99 -18.26 5.97
CA PHE A 314 0.53 -18.42 4.59
C PHE A 314 1.59 -17.84 3.66
N VAL A 315 2.09 -18.68 2.75
CA VAL A 315 3.23 -18.37 1.89
C VAL A 315 2.83 -18.59 0.44
N GLN A 316 2.98 -17.54 -0.37
CA GLN A 316 2.94 -17.63 -1.83
C GLN A 316 4.36 -17.36 -2.35
N THR A 317 4.93 -18.31 -3.10
CA THR A 317 6.28 -18.23 -3.66
C THR A 317 6.20 -18.19 -5.17
N VAL A 318 6.87 -17.23 -5.79
CA VAL A 318 6.93 -17.04 -7.23
C VAL A 318 8.40 -16.99 -7.67
N ASP A 319 8.74 -17.72 -8.73
CA ASP A 319 10.03 -17.66 -9.40
C ASP A 319 9.85 -17.40 -10.91
N ASN A 320 10.95 -17.32 -11.65
CA ASN A 320 10.93 -17.06 -13.10
C ASN A 320 10.30 -18.19 -13.96
N LYS A 321 9.95 -19.34 -13.37
CA LYS A 321 9.25 -20.45 -14.03
C LYS A 321 7.76 -20.48 -13.70
N LEU A 322 7.37 -19.82 -12.61
CA LEU A 322 6.02 -19.82 -12.05
C LEU A 322 5.39 -18.43 -12.07
N ASN A 323 5.54 -17.69 -13.17
CA ASN A 323 4.92 -16.37 -13.31
C ASN A 323 3.43 -16.40 -12.94
N ALA A 324 3.00 -15.42 -12.15
CA ALA A 324 1.61 -15.24 -11.75
C ALA A 324 1.00 -14.04 -12.48
N THR A 325 -0.26 -14.11 -12.88
CA THR A 325 -0.99 -12.99 -13.48
C THR A 325 -2.43 -12.98 -12.98
N GLY A 326 -2.78 -11.97 -12.20
CA GLY A 326 -4.11 -11.81 -11.62
C GLY A 326 -4.52 -12.96 -10.69
N GLU A 327 -3.55 -13.59 -10.02
CA GLU A 327 -3.83 -14.72 -9.14
C GLU A 327 -4.37 -14.22 -7.80
N ILE A 328 -5.54 -14.70 -7.41
CA ILE A 328 -6.15 -14.39 -6.13
C ILE A 328 -6.01 -15.59 -5.21
N GLN A 329 -5.35 -15.40 -4.08
CA GLN A 329 -5.24 -16.41 -3.02
C GLN A 329 -5.72 -15.83 -1.70
N THR A 330 -6.47 -16.63 -0.94
CA THR A 330 -7.02 -16.23 0.35
C THR A 330 -6.95 -17.39 1.33
N THR A 331 -6.82 -17.07 2.61
CA THR A 331 -6.89 -18.07 3.68
C THR A 331 -7.42 -17.44 4.96
N GLN A 332 -8.00 -18.27 5.83
CA GLN A 332 -8.35 -17.85 7.18
C GLN A 332 -7.11 -17.97 8.06
N LEU A 333 -6.56 -16.84 8.49
CA LEU A 333 -5.34 -16.79 9.31
C LEU A 333 -5.35 -15.55 10.21
N SER A 334 -5.16 -15.77 11.51
CA SER A 334 -4.89 -14.73 12.49
C SER A 334 -3.46 -14.21 12.33
N THR A 335 -3.23 -13.41 11.30
CA THR A 335 -1.90 -12.85 10.99
C THR A 335 -1.58 -11.61 11.85
N SER A 336 -0.29 -11.35 12.03
CA SER A 336 0.26 -10.13 12.62
C SER A 336 1.11 -9.33 11.63
N THR A 337 1.64 -9.97 10.59
CA THR A 337 2.43 -9.29 9.56
C THR A 337 2.14 -9.82 8.17
N PHE A 338 2.41 -8.98 7.17
CA PHE A 338 2.58 -9.37 5.77
C PHE A 338 3.98 -8.92 5.32
N THR A 339 4.77 -9.83 4.76
CA THR A 339 6.16 -9.57 4.39
C THR A 339 6.41 -10.03 2.96
N ILE A 340 7.08 -9.19 2.16
CA ILE A 340 7.60 -9.56 0.84
C ILE A 340 9.12 -9.63 0.91
N THR A 341 9.69 -10.76 0.50
CA THR A 341 11.15 -10.97 0.42
C THR A 341 11.55 -11.45 -0.96
N SER A 342 12.80 -11.18 -1.34
CA SER A 342 13.41 -11.70 -2.55
C SER A 342 14.77 -12.30 -2.22
N THR A 343 15.16 -13.36 -2.92
CA THR A 343 16.52 -13.93 -2.84
C THR A 343 17.58 -13.09 -3.54
N ASP A 344 17.16 -12.11 -4.36
CA ASP A 344 18.02 -11.23 -5.14
C ASP A 344 17.48 -9.79 -5.09
N ILE A 345 18.38 -8.79 -5.01
CA ILE A 345 18.00 -7.36 -5.02
C ILE A 345 17.33 -6.94 -6.33
N THR A 346 17.51 -7.71 -7.41
CA THR A 346 16.79 -7.53 -8.67
C THR A 346 15.55 -8.43 -8.71
N ALA A 347 14.60 -8.21 -7.80
CA ALA A 347 13.44 -9.11 -7.62
C ALA A 347 12.57 -9.31 -8.87
N GLY A 348 12.63 -8.40 -9.85
CA GLY A 348 11.82 -8.43 -11.08
C GLY A 348 10.59 -7.53 -10.96
N ILE A 349 9.51 -7.91 -11.63
CA ILE A 349 8.25 -7.15 -11.59
C ILE A 349 7.27 -7.86 -10.68
N PHE A 350 6.63 -7.15 -9.77
CA PHE A 350 5.43 -7.66 -9.12
C PHE A 350 4.47 -6.53 -8.73
N TYR A 351 3.20 -6.89 -8.69
CA TYR A 351 2.12 -6.05 -8.21
C TYR A 351 1.29 -6.91 -7.25
N CYS A 352 1.25 -6.52 -5.98
CA CYS A 352 0.54 -7.25 -4.95
C CYS A 352 -0.41 -6.29 -4.23
N GLN A 353 -1.72 -6.50 -4.40
CA GLN A 353 -2.68 -5.97 -3.43
C GLN A 353 -2.81 -7.01 -2.32
N TYR A 354 -2.54 -6.60 -1.08
CA TYR A 354 -2.80 -7.42 0.10
C TYR A 354 -4.08 -6.93 0.78
N PHE A 355 -4.72 -7.84 1.53
CA PHE A 355 -5.81 -7.44 2.41
C PHE A 355 -5.87 -8.28 3.67
N ALA A 356 -6.49 -7.69 4.68
CA ALA A 356 -6.92 -8.36 5.88
C ALA A 356 -8.37 -7.98 6.19
N LEU A 357 -9.20 -9.00 6.42
CA LEU A 357 -10.64 -8.87 6.61
C LEU A 357 -11.07 -9.55 7.91
N ASN A 358 -11.59 -8.77 8.86
CA ASN A 358 -12.22 -9.33 10.04
C ASN A 358 -13.62 -9.88 9.71
N GLY A 359 -13.82 -11.16 10.03
CA GLY A 359 -15.05 -11.91 9.86
C GLY A 359 -15.94 -11.89 11.11
N ALA A 360 -16.57 -13.02 11.39
CA ALA A 360 -17.51 -13.18 12.51
C ALA A 360 -16.79 -13.13 13.88
N LEU A 361 -17.54 -12.84 14.95
CA LEU A 361 -17.03 -13.01 16.31
C LEU A 361 -16.65 -14.48 16.56
N LEU A 362 -15.47 -14.70 17.12
CA LEU A 362 -15.05 -16.01 17.58
C LEU A 362 -15.90 -16.41 18.79
N ALA A 363 -16.25 -17.68 18.87
CA ALA A 363 -16.99 -18.20 20.01
C ALA A 363 -16.14 -18.04 21.27
N THR A 364 -16.52 -17.13 22.16
CA THR A 364 -16.04 -17.15 23.54
C THR A 364 -16.53 -18.43 24.18
N THR A 365 -15.63 -19.38 24.43
CA THR A 365 -15.88 -20.43 25.42
C THR A 365 -16.03 -19.75 26.77
N ALA A 366 -17.26 -19.36 27.12
CA ALA A 366 -17.62 -19.26 28.51
C ALA A 366 -17.36 -20.66 29.07
N SER A 367 -16.35 -20.79 29.93
CA SER A 367 -16.26 -21.94 30.82
C SER A 367 -17.47 -21.86 31.75
N THR A 368 -18.62 -22.35 31.29
CA THR A 368 -19.64 -22.86 32.19
C THR A 368 -19.05 -24.12 32.78
N ALA A 369 -18.26 -23.95 33.85
CA ALA A 369 -18.10 -25.03 34.81
C ALA A 369 -19.52 -25.47 35.18
N ALA A 370 -19.91 -26.65 34.70
CA ALA A 370 -21.17 -27.26 35.08
C ALA A 370 -21.23 -27.25 36.62
N PRO A 371 -22.35 -26.84 37.24
CA PRO A 371 -22.49 -26.99 38.68
C PRO A 371 -22.41 -28.49 38.96
N SER A 372 -21.29 -28.94 39.54
CA SER A 372 -21.22 -30.29 40.08
C SER A 372 -22.32 -30.39 41.12
N THR A 373 -23.28 -31.27 40.90
CA THR A 373 -24.26 -31.72 41.89
C THR A 373 -23.54 -32.52 42.98
N GLY A 374 -22.74 -31.84 43.76
CA GLY A 374 -22.21 -32.32 45.03
C GLY A 374 -23.11 -31.78 46.13
N ASN A 375 -23.97 -32.63 46.69
CA ASN A 375 -24.72 -32.35 47.90
C ASN A 375 -23.76 -31.83 48.99
N THR A 376 -23.70 -30.52 49.16
CA THR A 376 -23.03 -29.92 50.32
C THR A 376 -24.12 -29.33 51.19
N GLN A 377 -24.46 -30.13 52.19
CA GLN A 377 -25.10 -29.73 53.42
C GLN A 377 -24.58 -28.35 53.85
N ASN A 378 -25.50 -27.38 53.99
CA ASN A 378 -25.23 -26.06 54.56
C ASN A 378 -24.57 -26.25 55.93
N THR A 379 -23.24 -26.21 55.96
CA THR A 379 -22.47 -26.12 57.18
C THR A 379 -21.93 -24.70 57.21
N GLN A 380 -22.72 -23.83 57.84
CA GLN A 380 -22.32 -22.48 58.20
C GLN A 380 -21.07 -22.58 59.08
N THR A 381 -19.89 -22.42 58.49
CA THR A 381 -18.65 -22.36 59.24
C THR A 381 -18.35 -20.88 59.49
N THR A 382 -18.89 -20.35 60.59
CA THR A 382 -18.50 -19.06 61.13
C THR A 382 -17.05 -19.19 61.61
N VAL A 383 -16.08 -18.69 60.84
CA VAL A 383 -14.71 -18.58 61.33
C VAL A 383 -14.63 -17.33 62.20
N ASN A 384 -14.83 -17.51 63.50
CA ASN A 384 -14.41 -16.54 64.50
C ASN A 384 -12.88 -16.60 64.59
N VAL A 385 -12.18 -15.64 63.96
CA VAL A 385 -10.76 -15.44 64.21
C VAL A 385 -10.61 -14.61 65.48
N GLN A 386 -10.37 -15.28 66.59
CA GLN A 386 -9.90 -14.67 67.83
C GLN A 386 -8.44 -14.27 67.64
N GLY A 387 -8.13 -13.00 67.90
CA GLY A 387 -6.87 -12.37 67.51
C GLY A 387 -5.62 -12.99 68.13
N THR A 388 -4.58 -13.07 67.29
CA THR A 388 -3.18 -12.91 67.69
C THR A 388 -2.45 -12.11 66.60
N THR A 389 -1.55 -11.25 67.05
CA THR A 389 -0.85 -10.19 66.32
C THR A 389 -0.18 -10.68 65.01
N GLY A 390 -0.49 -10.01 63.89
CA GLY A 390 0.21 -10.15 62.60
C GLY A 390 -0.39 -11.19 61.66
N SER A 391 -1.36 -10.79 60.82
CA SER A 391 -1.91 -11.66 59.77
C SER A 391 -1.98 -10.92 58.43
N THR A 392 -1.40 -11.51 57.39
CA THR A 392 -1.42 -11.02 56.00
C THR A 392 -2.52 -11.77 55.22
N VAL A 393 -3.44 -11.05 54.58
CA VAL A 393 -4.47 -11.65 53.71
C VAL A 393 -4.11 -11.36 52.25
N VAL A 394 -3.96 -12.42 51.44
CA VAL A 394 -3.70 -12.34 49.98
C VAL A 394 -4.95 -12.81 49.25
N ALA A 395 -5.61 -11.92 48.52
CA ALA A 395 -6.78 -12.25 47.70
C ALA A 395 -6.36 -12.53 46.25
N GLY A 396 -6.80 -13.67 45.71
CA GLY A 396 -6.69 -14.01 44.28
C GLY A 396 -7.69 -13.21 43.43
N SER A 397 -7.37 -13.07 42.15
CA SER A 397 -7.95 -12.19 41.12
C SER A 397 -9.48 -12.12 41.07
N THR A 398 -9.96 -10.87 40.93
CA THR A 398 -11.33 -10.36 40.68
C THR A 398 -12.38 -10.51 41.79
N LEU A 399 -12.48 -9.50 42.68
CA LEU A 399 -13.62 -9.34 43.59
C LEU A 399 -14.75 -8.51 42.95
N SER A 400 -15.98 -9.02 43.04
CA SER A 400 -17.22 -8.29 42.66
C SER A 400 -17.96 -7.67 43.85
N THR A 401 -17.53 -7.92 45.10
CA THR A 401 -18.07 -7.25 46.30
C THR A 401 -16.98 -7.02 47.38
N VAL A 402 -17.14 -5.97 48.19
CA VAL A 402 -16.14 -5.46 49.16
C VAL A 402 -16.12 -6.30 50.45
N PRO A 403 -14.95 -6.70 50.99
CA PRO A 403 -14.88 -7.30 52.33
C PRO A 403 -14.96 -6.23 53.43
N THR A 404 -15.82 -6.44 54.43
CA THR A 404 -15.89 -5.59 55.64
C THR A 404 -15.02 -6.20 56.75
N VAL A 405 -13.98 -5.50 57.20
CA VAL A 405 -13.16 -5.92 58.35
C VAL A 405 -13.55 -5.11 59.59
N PRO A 406 -14.03 -5.74 60.68
CA PRO A 406 -14.27 -5.05 61.95
C PRO A 406 -12.92 -4.66 62.60
N GLY A 407 -12.82 -3.41 63.04
CA GLY A 407 -11.56 -2.77 63.42
C GLY A 407 -10.79 -3.46 64.56
N THR A 408 -9.49 -3.63 64.35
CA THR A 408 -8.44 -3.58 65.38
C THR A 408 -7.13 -3.09 64.73
N THR A 409 -6.28 -2.48 65.54
CA THR A 409 -5.07 -1.72 65.15
C THR A 409 -4.04 -2.58 64.40
N GLY A 410 -3.58 -2.12 63.22
CA GLY A 410 -2.38 -2.65 62.54
C GLY A 410 -2.59 -3.67 61.43
N SER A 411 -3.53 -3.44 60.49
CA SER A 411 -3.75 -4.33 59.32
C SER A 411 -3.16 -3.76 58.03
N THR A 412 -2.56 -4.62 57.19
CA THR A 412 -2.04 -4.28 55.85
C THR A 412 -2.88 -4.97 54.78
N VAL A 413 -3.40 -4.22 53.80
CA VAL A 413 -4.17 -4.76 52.66
C VAL A 413 -3.36 -4.59 51.38
N VAL A 414 -3.11 -5.68 50.66
CA VAL A 414 -2.41 -5.69 49.37
C VAL A 414 -3.41 -6.09 48.27
N ALA A 415 -3.77 -5.15 47.40
CA ALA A 415 -4.65 -5.41 46.26
C ALA A 415 -3.81 -5.73 45.01
N GLY A 416 -3.98 -6.93 44.46
CA GLY A 416 -3.39 -7.33 43.19
C GLY A 416 -4.23 -6.87 42.00
N SER A 417 -3.71 -5.91 41.23
CA SER A 417 -4.06 -5.49 39.85
C SER A 417 -5.46 -4.93 39.51
N THR A 418 -5.43 -3.79 38.81
CA THR A 418 -6.48 -3.05 38.06
C THR A 418 -7.83 -2.82 38.74
N LEU A 419 -8.02 -1.61 39.29
CA LEU A 419 -9.36 -1.07 39.57
C LEU A 419 -9.98 -0.52 38.29
N SER A 420 -11.25 -0.82 38.05
CA SER A 420 -12.04 -0.18 36.99
C SER A 420 -12.44 1.25 37.39
N THR A 421 -12.61 2.11 36.39
CA THR A 421 -12.97 3.52 36.55
C THR A 421 -14.24 3.67 37.39
N GLY A 422 -14.13 4.33 38.56
CA GLY A 422 -15.28 4.64 39.43
C GLY A 422 -15.39 3.84 40.74
N SER A 423 -14.41 3.00 41.12
CA SER A 423 -14.48 2.31 42.42
C SER A 423 -13.98 3.19 43.59
N THR A 424 -14.73 3.23 44.69
CA THR A 424 -14.36 3.91 45.95
C THR A 424 -13.93 2.91 47.02
N VAL A 425 -12.76 3.12 47.62
CA VAL A 425 -12.28 2.36 48.79
C VAL A 425 -12.58 3.16 50.06
N ASN A 426 -13.36 2.60 50.97
CA ASN A 426 -13.71 3.24 52.24
C ASN A 426 -12.95 2.59 53.41
N VAL A 427 -12.15 3.36 54.14
CA VAL A 427 -11.39 2.88 55.30
C VAL A 427 -11.86 3.65 56.54
N PRO A 428 -12.54 3.02 57.51
CA PRO A 428 -12.91 3.69 58.76
C PRO A 428 -11.65 4.00 59.58
N GLY A 429 -11.54 5.25 60.04
CA GLY A 429 -10.36 5.77 60.71
C GLY A 429 -9.97 5.01 61.97
N THR A 430 -8.77 4.42 61.96
CA THR A 430 -7.96 4.15 63.15
C THR A 430 -6.48 4.26 62.79
N THR A 431 -5.67 4.72 63.74
CA THR A 431 -4.25 5.05 63.60
C THR A 431 -3.41 3.85 63.13
N GLY A 432 -2.62 4.02 62.06
CA GLY A 432 -1.55 3.09 61.67
C GLY A 432 -1.79 2.14 60.49
N SER A 433 -2.82 2.33 59.66
CA SER A 433 -3.10 1.48 58.49
C SER A 433 -2.31 1.90 57.23
N THR A 434 -1.75 0.93 56.49
CA THR A 434 -1.02 1.15 55.23
C THR A 434 -1.74 0.48 54.06
N VAL A 435 -1.97 1.21 52.97
CA VAL A 435 -2.60 0.70 51.73
C VAL A 435 -1.56 0.71 50.60
N VAL A 436 -1.35 -0.44 49.96
CA VAL A 436 -0.46 -0.57 48.80
C VAL A 436 -1.29 -0.90 47.56
N VAL A 437 -1.28 0.00 46.58
CA VAL A 437 -1.95 -0.17 45.28
C VAL A 437 -0.89 -0.29 44.20
N GLY A 438 -0.86 -1.42 43.50
CA GLY A 438 -0.04 -1.60 42.29
C GLY A 438 -0.84 -1.21 41.05
N SER A 439 -0.52 -0.08 40.41
CA SER A 439 -1.09 0.30 39.12
C SER A 439 -0.02 0.33 38.04
N THR A 440 -0.18 -0.51 37.01
CA THR A 440 0.49 -0.34 35.71
C THR A 440 -0.54 0.21 34.73
N GLY A 441 -0.64 1.54 34.64
CA GLY A 441 -1.53 2.24 33.70
C GLY A 441 -1.83 3.68 34.11
N SER A 442 -1.66 4.61 33.17
CA SER A 442 -1.94 6.04 33.36
C SER A 442 -3.44 6.31 33.48
N SER A 443 -3.98 6.38 34.70
CA SER A 443 -5.27 7.03 35.00
C SER A 443 -5.37 7.34 36.50
N ALA A 444 -5.77 8.57 36.83
CA ALA A 444 -5.80 9.08 38.19
C ALA A 444 -6.88 8.39 39.06
N ALA A 445 -6.48 7.86 40.22
CA ALA A 445 -7.39 7.39 41.25
C ALA A 445 -7.61 8.49 42.30
N THR A 446 -8.87 8.78 42.65
CA THR A 446 -9.22 9.76 43.69
C THR A 446 -9.38 9.06 45.03
N VAL A 447 -8.53 9.38 46.01
CA VAL A 447 -8.63 8.87 47.38
C VAL A 447 -9.18 9.98 48.28
N THR A 448 -10.36 9.79 48.87
CA THR A 448 -10.96 10.77 49.78
C THR A 448 -10.73 10.33 51.23
N ALA A 449 -9.91 11.08 51.98
CA ALA A 449 -9.76 10.91 53.42
C ALA A 449 -10.64 11.95 54.15
N VAL A 450 -11.39 11.53 55.16
CA VAL A 450 -12.06 12.45 56.10
C VAL A 450 -11.03 12.89 57.14
N PRO A 451 -10.85 14.20 57.42
CA PRO A 451 -9.70 14.67 58.17
C PRO A 451 -9.89 14.44 59.67
N SER A 452 -9.06 13.58 60.25
CA SER A 452 -8.62 13.76 61.64
C SER A 452 -7.20 13.18 61.82
N VAL A 453 -6.24 14.10 61.81
CA VAL A 453 -4.86 14.04 62.34
C VAL A 453 -3.86 13.01 61.74
N SER A 454 -2.86 13.57 61.02
CA SER A 454 -1.52 13.06 60.66
C SER A 454 -1.37 11.65 60.06
N SER A 455 -1.15 11.57 58.74
CA SER A 455 -0.55 10.41 58.07
C SER A 455 0.55 10.84 57.08
N THR A 456 1.67 10.10 57.06
CA THR A 456 2.81 10.31 56.16
C THR A 456 2.60 9.51 54.87
N MET A 457 2.59 10.15 53.69
CA MET A 457 2.57 9.46 52.39
C MET A 457 3.97 9.01 51.99
N LYS A 458 4.12 7.76 51.53
CA LYS A 458 5.35 7.29 50.86
C LYS A 458 4.99 6.51 49.58
N THR A 459 5.19 7.15 48.44
CA THR A 459 5.06 6.55 47.11
C THR A 459 6.40 5.89 46.73
N THR A 460 6.41 4.59 46.40
CA THR A 460 7.61 3.92 45.88
C THR A 460 7.36 3.53 44.42
N ALA A 461 8.06 4.18 43.49
CA ALA A 461 8.08 3.79 42.09
C ALA A 461 9.08 2.63 41.91
N ALA A 462 8.66 1.51 41.33
CA ALA A 462 9.56 0.42 40.96
C ALA A 462 10.20 0.74 39.60
N THR A 463 11.50 0.99 39.58
CA THR A 463 12.32 1.05 38.37
C THR A 463 12.84 -0.34 38.05
N THR A 464 12.45 -0.91 36.91
CA THR A 464 13.07 -2.14 36.38
C THR A 464 14.43 -1.80 35.78
N VAL A 465 15.50 -2.27 36.44
CA VAL A 465 16.88 -2.24 35.93
C VAL A 465 17.15 -3.62 35.30
N SER A 466 17.49 -3.63 34.00
CA SER A 466 17.99 -4.84 33.33
C SER A 466 19.47 -5.02 33.63
N ALA A 467 19.86 -6.21 34.10
CA ALA A 467 21.22 -6.56 34.45
C ALA A 467 22.05 -6.86 33.18
N GLY A 468 23.00 -5.98 32.87
CA GLY A 468 24.13 -6.27 31.98
C GLY A 468 25.30 -6.85 32.76
N THR A 469 25.87 -7.95 32.28
CA THR A 469 27.13 -8.53 32.76
C THR A 469 28.30 -7.61 32.38
N GLY A 470 29.05 -7.19 33.38
CA GLY A 470 30.17 -6.25 33.22
C GLY A 470 31.50 -6.92 32.86
N SER A 471 32.38 -6.13 32.24
CA SER A 471 33.80 -6.12 32.57
C SER A 471 34.35 -4.70 32.43
N THR A 472 35.03 -4.27 33.49
CA THR A 472 35.61 -2.95 33.78
C THR A 472 36.89 -2.66 33.00
N ASN A 473 37.10 -1.40 32.59
CA ASN A 473 38.26 -0.63 33.07
C ASN A 473 38.13 0.88 32.84
N GLN A 474 38.76 1.61 33.76
CA GLN A 474 38.72 3.05 34.04
C GLN A 474 39.40 3.94 32.98
N GLY A 475 39.08 5.24 32.97
CA GLY A 475 39.98 6.26 32.41
C GLY A 475 39.34 7.60 32.04
N THR A 476 39.47 8.56 32.94
CA THR A 476 38.91 9.93 33.02
C THR A 476 39.33 10.96 31.92
N THR A 477 38.42 11.92 31.64
CA THR A 477 38.58 13.40 31.43
C THR A 477 38.76 14.10 30.05
N VAL A 478 37.87 15.10 29.82
CA VAL A 478 37.88 16.42 29.10
C VAL A 478 37.93 16.55 27.54
N SER A 479 36.81 17.09 27.01
CA SER A 479 36.47 18.08 25.92
C SER A 479 37.55 18.73 24.99
N PRO A 480 37.17 19.54 23.96
CA PRO A 480 36.78 19.20 22.58
C PRO A 480 37.74 19.79 21.49
N GLY A 481 37.69 19.34 20.23
CA GLY A 481 38.54 19.91 19.17
C GLY A 481 38.23 19.48 17.74
N THR A 482 38.22 20.48 16.86
CA THR A 482 37.90 20.57 15.41
C THR A 482 38.93 19.99 14.43
N GLY A 483 38.45 19.66 13.21
CA GLY A 483 39.20 19.56 11.95
C GLY A 483 39.81 18.18 11.69
N SER A 484 40.02 17.67 10.47
CA SER A 484 39.89 18.12 9.08
C SER A 484 40.21 16.89 8.21
N THR A 485 39.60 16.78 7.03
CA THR A 485 40.11 16.13 5.80
C THR A 485 40.58 14.67 5.84
N SER A 486 39.86 13.80 5.11
CA SER A 486 40.48 12.72 4.35
C SER A 486 39.81 12.58 2.97
N LEU A 487 40.60 12.86 1.94
CA LEU A 487 40.36 12.52 0.56
C LEU A 487 40.23 11.00 0.43
N ILE A 488 39.14 10.51 -0.15
CA ILE A 488 39.12 9.19 -0.80
C ILE A 488 38.59 9.41 -2.22
N SER A 489 39.50 9.21 -3.16
CA SER A 489 39.26 9.14 -4.58
C SER A 489 38.75 7.75 -4.90
N THR A 490 37.51 7.62 -5.36
CA THR A 490 37.00 6.37 -5.94
C THR A 490 36.53 6.63 -7.37
N THR A 491 37.31 6.08 -8.28
CA THR A 491 37.07 5.99 -9.71
C THR A 491 35.90 5.04 -9.96
N THR A 492 34.74 5.56 -10.36
CA THR A 492 33.63 4.70 -10.82
C THR A 492 33.84 4.36 -12.29
N ILE A 493 34.19 3.12 -12.56
CA ILE A 493 34.24 2.53 -13.90
C ILE A 493 32.79 2.30 -14.34
N ALA A 494 32.36 3.03 -15.38
CA ALA A 494 31.10 2.78 -16.06
C ALA A 494 31.24 1.51 -16.93
N THR A 495 30.61 0.42 -16.52
CA THR A 495 30.36 -0.74 -17.40
C THR A 495 28.97 -0.61 -18.00
N THR A 496 28.92 -0.18 -19.25
CA THR A 496 27.74 -0.22 -20.10
C THR A 496 27.54 -1.63 -20.65
N THR A 497 26.47 -2.31 -20.27
CA THR A 497 25.95 -3.47 -21.01
C THR A 497 24.62 -3.07 -21.65
N SER A 498 24.70 -2.74 -22.93
CA SER A 498 23.54 -2.58 -23.83
C SER A 498 22.91 -3.95 -24.08
N SER A 499 21.75 -4.20 -23.47
CA SER A 499 20.89 -5.31 -23.85
C SER A 499 20.07 -4.92 -25.09
N VAL A 500 20.38 -5.56 -26.21
CA VAL A 500 19.66 -5.45 -27.47
C VAL A 500 18.34 -6.18 -27.31
N ARG A 501 17.22 -5.45 -27.21
CA ARG A 501 15.88 -6.07 -27.33
C ARG A 501 15.63 -6.42 -28.80
N SER A 502 15.61 -7.71 -29.07
CA SER A 502 15.24 -8.32 -30.33
C SER A 502 13.77 -8.03 -30.68
N LEU A 503 13.55 -7.64 -31.94
CA LEU A 503 12.26 -7.57 -32.62
C LEU A 503 11.48 -8.89 -32.47
N SER A 504 10.27 -8.83 -31.94
CA SER A 504 9.25 -9.87 -32.12
C SER A 504 7.99 -9.26 -32.71
N VAL A 505 8.04 -8.93 -34.00
CA VAL A 505 6.85 -8.64 -34.81
C VAL A 505 6.97 -9.50 -36.05
N LEU A 506 6.47 -10.74 -36.00
CA LEU A 506 6.04 -11.52 -37.17
C LEU A 506 5.46 -12.87 -36.70
N SER A 507 4.20 -12.90 -36.25
CA SER A 507 3.40 -14.14 -36.29
C SER A 507 1.91 -13.88 -36.03
N SER A 508 1.23 -13.15 -36.92
CA SER A 508 -0.25 -13.08 -36.87
C SER A 508 -0.95 -12.85 -38.23
N VAL A 509 -0.25 -12.93 -39.38
CA VAL A 509 -0.88 -12.60 -40.68
C VAL A 509 -0.82 -13.74 -41.72
N ILE A 510 -0.33 -14.94 -41.37
CA ILE A 510 -0.27 -16.07 -42.33
C ILE A 510 -0.97 -17.32 -41.79
N ILE A 511 -2.26 -17.23 -41.41
CA ILE A 511 -3.17 -18.40 -41.30
C ILE A 511 -4.59 -18.00 -41.73
N SER A 512 -4.74 -17.28 -42.84
CA SER A 512 -6.08 -17.04 -43.43
C SER A 512 -6.11 -17.10 -44.96
N ILE A 513 -5.02 -17.55 -45.60
CA ILE A 513 -4.99 -17.85 -47.04
C ILE A 513 -4.37 -19.23 -47.22
N LEU A 514 -5.04 -20.26 -46.72
CA LEU A 514 -4.88 -21.64 -47.19
C LEU A 514 -6.05 -22.53 -46.71
N MET A 515 -7.28 -22.12 -47.00
CA MET A 515 -8.43 -23.03 -47.12
C MET A 515 -9.40 -22.43 -48.14
N LEU A 516 -9.04 -22.57 -49.41
CA LEU A 516 -9.90 -22.60 -50.58
C LEU A 516 -9.24 -23.52 -51.62
#